data_AF-A0A535AEN2-F1
#
_entry.id   AF-A0A535AEN2-F1
#
_cell.length_a   1.000
_cell.length_b   1.000
_cell.length_c   1.000
_cell.angle_alpha   90.00
_cell.angle_beta   90.00
_cell.angle_gamma   90.00
#
_symmetry.space_group_name_H-M   'P 1'
#
loop_
_entity.id
_entity.type
_entity.pdbx_description
1 polymer ?
#
loop_
_entity_poly.entity_id
_entity_poly.type
_entity_poly.pdbx_seq_one_letter_code
_entity_poly.pdbx_strand_id
1 'polypeptide(L)'
;MPEVATVEGIGAHAGRTVTLRGWLAGRRSSGKLHFLQVRDGTGTIQCVMAKAEVPAEVFALADHLPQESSLIVTGTVRADARSPIGYELGVTDLRVVHQSADYPITPKEHGPAFLLDHRHLWLRSARQHALLRVRSEVIRACREYLDGHGFLAFDAPILTPAACEGTTTLFPVQYFDETAYLTQSGQLYAEAGAMAFGKVYCFGPTFRAEKSKTRRHLTEFWMVEPEMAFAGLEEDMDLAEDFLVHVVGAVRERRQPELRALGRDLAPLARVEKPFPRITYAEALDILRKKGFPLEWGADLGGDEETALSQEFDRPVMVHR
;
A
#
# COMPACT_ATOMS: atom_id res chain seq x y z
N MET A 1 3.11 -23.07 28.79
CA MET A 1 2.12 -22.45 27.89
C MET A 1 2.63 -22.59 26.48
N PRO A 2 1.79 -22.91 25.48
CA PRO A 2 2.23 -22.97 24.08
C PRO A 2 2.83 -21.65 23.61
N GLU A 3 3.72 -21.73 22.64
CA GLU A 3 4.39 -20.59 22.03
C GLU A 3 3.38 -19.71 21.29
N VAL A 4 3.49 -18.38 21.41
CA VAL A 4 2.66 -17.45 20.64
C VAL A 4 3.29 -17.27 19.25
N ALA A 5 2.53 -17.57 18.21
CA ALA A 5 2.96 -17.46 16.82
C ALA A 5 2.16 -16.38 16.06
N THR A 6 2.66 -15.99 14.89
CA THR A 6 1.93 -15.20 13.91
C THR A 6 1.52 -16.07 12.72
N VAL A 7 0.49 -15.65 11.99
CA VAL A 7 0.06 -16.32 10.76
C VAL A 7 1.16 -16.28 9.69
N GLU A 8 1.87 -15.17 9.55
CA GLU A 8 2.99 -15.03 8.61
C GLU A 8 4.14 -15.99 8.94
N GLY A 9 4.43 -16.23 10.23
CA GLY A 9 5.47 -17.15 10.70
C GLY A 9 5.04 -18.61 10.84
N ILE A 10 3.78 -18.96 10.53
CA ILE A 10 3.17 -20.22 10.99
C ILE A 10 3.90 -21.47 10.48
N GLY A 11 4.51 -21.40 9.29
CA GLY A 11 5.22 -22.53 8.69
C GLY A 11 6.42 -23.02 9.51
N ALA A 12 7.06 -22.13 10.30
CA ALA A 12 8.15 -22.49 11.20
C ALA A 12 7.70 -23.39 12.38
N HIS A 13 6.38 -23.55 12.58
CA HIS A 13 5.79 -24.29 13.68
C HIS A 13 5.03 -25.55 13.23
N ALA A 14 5.26 -26.04 12.01
CA ALA A 14 4.59 -27.23 11.48
C ALA A 14 4.68 -28.43 12.46
N GLY A 15 3.54 -29.05 12.75
CA GLY A 15 3.43 -30.17 13.70
C GLY A 15 3.51 -29.78 15.18
N ARG A 16 3.80 -28.53 15.51
CA ARG A 16 3.86 -28.03 16.90
C ARG A 16 2.54 -27.38 17.31
N THR A 17 2.29 -27.38 18.62
CA THR A 17 1.17 -26.65 19.22
C THR A 17 1.57 -25.20 19.45
N VAL A 18 0.77 -24.26 18.94
CA VAL A 18 0.96 -22.83 19.07
C VAL A 18 -0.32 -22.15 19.52
N THR A 19 -0.18 -20.91 19.99
CA THR A 19 -1.29 -20.01 20.30
C THR A 19 -1.28 -18.82 19.33
N LEU A 20 -2.41 -18.58 18.68
CA LEU A 20 -2.68 -17.39 17.88
C LEU A 20 -3.57 -16.42 18.66
N ARG A 21 -3.31 -15.13 18.51
CA ARG A 21 -4.13 -14.06 19.10
C ARG A 21 -4.59 -13.15 17.97
N GLY A 22 -5.91 -12.97 17.85
CA GLY A 22 -6.43 -12.26 16.68
C GLY A 22 -7.93 -12.06 16.73
N TRP A 23 -8.53 -11.96 15.55
CA TRP A 23 -9.94 -11.66 15.35
C TRP A 23 -10.56 -12.67 14.39
N LEU A 24 -11.83 -12.99 14.62
CA LEU A 24 -12.61 -13.83 13.72
C LEU A 24 -12.94 -13.05 12.44
N ALA A 25 -12.28 -13.37 11.32
CA ALA A 25 -12.59 -12.78 10.02
C ALA A 25 -13.85 -13.40 9.40
N GLY A 26 -14.15 -14.66 9.72
CA GLY A 26 -15.30 -15.36 9.19
C GLY A 26 -15.42 -16.75 9.81
N ARG A 27 -16.60 -17.35 9.67
CA ARG A 27 -16.91 -18.65 10.24
C ARG A 27 -17.85 -19.43 9.34
N ARG A 28 -17.62 -20.73 9.25
CA ARG A 28 -18.60 -21.70 8.76
C ARG A 28 -18.63 -22.93 9.66
N SER A 29 -19.75 -23.65 9.64
CA SER A 29 -19.95 -24.87 10.42
C SER A 29 -20.45 -25.98 9.52
N SER A 30 -20.00 -27.21 9.76
CA SER A 30 -20.48 -28.40 9.05
C SER A 30 -20.49 -29.59 10.00
N GLY A 31 -21.67 -30.02 10.41
CA GLY A 31 -21.86 -31.15 11.32
C GLY A 31 -21.09 -30.98 12.64
N LYS A 32 -20.01 -31.75 12.81
CA LYS A 32 -19.18 -31.77 14.03
C LYS A 32 -17.94 -30.86 13.95
N LEU A 33 -17.86 -29.99 12.95
CA LEU A 33 -16.72 -29.12 12.68
C LEU A 33 -17.12 -27.65 12.65
N HIS A 34 -16.29 -26.81 13.26
CA HIS A 34 -16.22 -25.37 12.99
C HIS A 34 -14.95 -25.04 12.22
N PHE A 35 -15.09 -24.17 11.23
CA PHE A 35 -13.97 -23.59 10.50
C PHE A 35 -13.96 -22.09 10.79
N LEU A 36 -13.01 -21.64 11.59
CA LEU A 36 -12.82 -20.25 11.97
C LEU A 36 -11.72 -19.66 11.10
N GLN A 37 -12.01 -18.61 10.35
CA GLN A 37 -10.98 -17.82 9.68
C GLN A 37 -10.47 -16.80 10.71
N VAL A 38 -9.24 -16.96 11.17
CA VAL A 38 -8.64 -16.11 12.20
C VAL A 38 -7.58 -15.24 11.57
N ARG A 39 -7.72 -13.92 11.72
CA ARG A 39 -6.72 -12.94 11.31
C ARG A 39 -5.99 -12.38 12.53
N ASP A 40 -4.68 -12.18 12.43
CA ASP A 40 -3.86 -11.65 13.52
C ASP A 40 -3.17 -10.31 13.18
N GLY A 41 -3.39 -9.80 11.96
CA GLY A 41 -2.73 -8.61 11.44
C GLY A 41 -1.47 -8.90 10.60
N THR A 42 -1.01 -10.16 10.54
CA THR A 42 0.05 -10.61 9.63
C THR A 42 -0.52 -11.46 8.48
N GLY A 43 -1.64 -12.13 8.73
CA GLY A 43 -2.39 -12.87 7.72
C GLY A 43 -3.74 -13.37 8.24
N THR A 44 -4.34 -14.29 7.49
CA THR A 44 -5.54 -15.04 7.89
C THR A 44 -5.26 -16.54 7.76
N ILE A 45 -5.61 -17.32 8.77
CA ILE A 45 -5.46 -18.78 8.78
C ILE A 45 -6.81 -19.46 9.06
N GLN A 46 -7.00 -20.63 8.47
CA GLN A 46 -8.10 -21.51 8.83
C GLN A 46 -7.78 -22.27 10.12
N CYS A 47 -8.62 -22.11 11.12
CA CYS A 47 -8.61 -22.89 12.35
C CYS A 47 -9.76 -23.89 12.31
N VAL A 48 -9.45 -25.18 12.29
CA VAL A 48 -10.41 -26.29 12.25
C VAL A 48 -10.63 -26.81 13.66
N MET A 49 -11.83 -26.65 14.18
CA MET A 49 -12.22 -27.13 15.51
C MET A 49 -13.18 -28.32 15.36
N ALA A 50 -12.74 -29.48 15.83
CA ALA A 50 -13.58 -30.67 15.86
C ALA A 50 -14.20 -30.86 17.24
N LYS A 51 -15.50 -31.20 17.29
CA LYS A 51 -16.24 -31.41 18.55
C LYS A 51 -15.60 -32.46 19.48
N ALA A 52 -14.88 -33.42 18.91
CA ALA A 52 -14.20 -34.47 19.68
C ALA A 52 -12.83 -34.03 20.24
N GLU A 53 -12.25 -32.93 19.75
CA GLU A 53 -10.91 -32.44 20.11
C GLU A 53 -10.95 -31.29 21.14
N VAL A 54 -12.14 -30.78 21.49
CA VAL A 54 -12.33 -29.67 22.45
C VAL A 54 -13.47 -29.97 23.43
N PRO A 55 -13.48 -29.36 24.64
CA PRO A 55 -14.62 -29.44 25.56
C PRO A 55 -15.93 -28.95 24.93
N ALA A 56 -17.07 -29.48 25.37
CA ALA A 56 -18.38 -29.18 24.77
C ALA A 56 -18.75 -27.70 24.90
N GLU A 57 -18.39 -27.08 26.02
CA GLU A 57 -18.56 -25.65 26.29
C GLU A 57 -17.69 -24.79 25.35
N VAL A 58 -16.46 -25.21 25.07
CA VAL A 58 -15.55 -24.50 24.14
C VAL A 58 -16.05 -24.63 22.70
N PHE A 59 -16.56 -25.80 22.32
CA PHE A 59 -17.20 -25.99 21.02
C PHE A 59 -18.41 -25.07 20.85
N ALA A 60 -19.28 -25.02 21.86
CA ALA A 60 -20.48 -24.18 21.85
C ALA A 60 -20.17 -22.68 21.78
N LEU A 61 -19.04 -22.23 22.35
CA LEU A 61 -18.61 -20.83 22.21
C LEU A 61 -18.48 -20.43 20.74
N ALA A 62 -18.05 -21.32 19.86
CA ALA A 62 -17.83 -21.03 18.44
C ALA A 62 -19.12 -21.03 17.59
N ASP A 63 -20.26 -21.50 18.09
CA ASP A 63 -21.49 -21.67 17.30
C ASP A 63 -22.08 -20.36 16.76
N HIS A 64 -21.89 -19.25 17.49
CA HIS A 64 -22.48 -17.96 17.15
C HIS A 64 -21.51 -16.78 17.29
N LEU A 65 -20.20 -17.03 17.21
CA LEU A 65 -19.24 -15.92 17.32
C LEU A 65 -19.41 -14.91 16.18
N PRO A 66 -19.66 -13.63 16.51
CA PRO A 66 -19.77 -12.60 15.49
C PRO A 66 -18.39 -12.28 14.88
N GLN A 67 -18.42 -11.89 13.60
CA GLN A 67 -17.25 -11.39 12.88
C GLN A 67 -16.60 -10.25 13.67
N GLU A 68 -15.27 -10.21 13.72
CA GLU A 68 -14.44 -9.27 14.49
C GLU A 68 -14.41 -9.50 16.01
N SER A 69 -14.97 -10.60 16.51
CA SER A 69 -14.70 -11.04 17.89
C SER A 69 -13.21 -11.30 18.07
N SER A 70 -12.64 -10.83 19.17
CA SER A 70 -11.23 -11.07 19.51
C SER A 70 -11.06 -12.39 20.25
N LEU A 71 -10.11 -13.19 19.81
CA LEU A 71 -9.95 -14.59 20.18
C LEU A 71 -8.49 -14.90 20.51
N ILE A 72 -8.29 -15.89 21.37
CA ILE A 72 -7.04 -16.61 21.53
C ILE A 72 -7.33 -18.06 21.17
N VAL A 73 -6.64 -18.57 20.16
CA VAL A 73 -6.85 -19.92 19.62
C VAL A 73 -5.57 -20.71 19.81
N THR A 74 -5.66 -21.86 20.47
CA THR A 74 -4.54 -22.78 20.63
C THR A 74 -4.81 -24.04 19.82
N GLY A 75 -3.79 -24.52 19.12
CA GLY A 75 -3.92 -25.72 18.32
C GLY A 75 -2.61 -26.17 17.70
N THR A 76 -2.67 -27.30 17.00
CA THR A 76 -1.51 -27.87 16.31
C THR A 76 -1.49 -27.41 14.86
N VAL A 77 -0.35 -26.90 14.39
CA VAL A 77 -0.17 -26.50 13.00
C VAL A 77 -0.11 -27.74 12.11
N ARG A 78 -0.98 -27.81 11.11
CA ARG A 78 -1.08 -28.92 10.15
C ARG A 78 -0.85 -28.38 8.74
N ALA A 79 -0.07 -29.11 7.95
CA ALA A 79 0.07 -28.79 6.53
C ALA A 79 -1.26 -29.07 5.80
N ASP A 80 -1.72 -28.13 4.98
CA ASP A 80 -2.88 -28.30 4.09
C ASP A 80 -2.58 -27.64 2.75
N ALA A 81 -2.41 -28.45 1.71
CA ALA A 81 -2.15 -27.99 0.35
C ALA A 81 -3.29 -27.16 -0.25
N ARG A 82 -4.50 -27.21 0.32
CA ARG A 82 -5.66 -26.40 -0.10
C ARG A 82 -5.65 -25.02 0.56
N SER A 83 -4.86 -24.82 1.62
CA SER A 83 -4.73 -23.54 2.30
C SER A 83 -3.87 -22.59 1.45
N PRO A 84 -4.29 -21.32 1.24
CA PRO A 84 -3.49 -20.32 0.51
C PRO A 84 -2.10 -20.07 1.12
N ILE A 85 -1.95 -20.34 2.41
CA ILE A 85 -0.69 -20.21 3.15
C ILE A 85 0.00 -21.55 3.41
N GLY A 86 -0.55 -22.66 2.89
CA GLY A 86 -0.02 -24.03 3.04
C GLY A 86 -0.28 -24.72 4.38
N TYR A 87 -0.91 -24.01 5.34
CA TYR A 87 -1.15 -24.51 6.69
C TYR A 87 -2.55 -24.18 7.20
N GLU A 88 -3.02 -24.98 8.14
CA GLU A 88 -4.19 -24.75 8.98
C GLU A 88 -3.87 -25.06 10.44
N LEU A 89 -4.74 -24.64 11.36
CA LEU A 89 -4.60 -24.91 12.79
C LEU A 89 -5.69 -25.87 13.27
N GLY A 90 -5.30 -27.08 13.70
CA GLY A 90 -6.22 -27.99 14.39
C GLY A 90 -6.44 -27.54 15.83
N VAL A 91 -7.60 -26.99 16.13
CA VAL A 91 -7.90 -26.29 17.40
C VAL A 91 -8.09 -27.26 18.54
N THR A 92 -7.37 -27.01 19.64
CA THR A 92 -7.48 -27.74 20.90
C THR A 92 -8.07 -26.88 22.03
N ASP A 93 -8.00 -25.56 21.90
CA ASP A 93 -8.62 -24.62 22.85
C ASP A 93 -8.97 -23.28 22.17
N LEU A 94 -10.02 -22.64 22.68
CA LEU A 94 -10.49 -21.34 22.22
C LEU A 94 -10.92 -20.50 23.42
N ARG A 95 -10.30 -19.33 23.57
CA ARG A 95 -10.73 -18.30 24.51
C ARG A 95 -11.24 -17.09 23.75
N VAL A 96 -12.47 -16.69 24.03
CA VAL A 96 -13.03 -15.42 23.55
C VAL A 96 -12.55 -14.31 24.49
N VAL A 97 -11.86 -13.31 23.95
CA VAL A 97 -11.43 -12.12 24.71
C VAL A 97 -12.55 -11.10 24.76
N HIS A 98 -13.19 -10.84 23.60
CA HIS A 98 -14.34 -9.95 23.49
C HIS A 98 -15.20 -10.35 22.29
N GLN A 99 -16.52 -10.41 22.47
CA GLN A 99 -17.47 -10.60 21.37
C GLN A 99 -17.77 -9.25 20.73
N SER A 100 -17.62 -9.13 19.42
CA SER A 100 -18.01 -7.92 18.71
C SER A 100 -19.53 -7.74 18.72
N ALA A 101 -19.97 -6.48 18.70
CA ALA A 101 -21.36 -6.10 18.51
C ALA A 101 -21.46 -5.13 17.32
N ASP A 102 -22.53 -5.25 16.55
CA ASP A 102 -22.92 -4.31 15.49
C ASP A 102 -21.82 -3.93 14.49
N TYR A 103 -20.99 -4.89 14.08
CA TYR A 103 -19.92 -4.63 13.11
C TYR A 103 -20.52 -4.22 11.74
N PRO A 104 -20.27 -2.99 11.26
CA PRO A 104 -21.02 -2.41 10.14
C PRO A 104 -20.65 -3.01 8.78
N ILE A 105 -19.42 -3.52 8.63
CA ILE A 105 -18.91 -4.06 7.36
C ILE A 105 -19.18 -5.57 7.29
N THR A 106 -20.45 -5.91 7.07
CA THR A 106 -20.89 -7.30 6.92
C THR A 106 -20.34 -7.95 5.63
N PRO A 107 -20.38 -9.29 5.47
CA PRO A 107 -19.87 -10.01 4.29
C PRO A 107 -20.61 -9.76 2.96
N LYS A 108 -21.38 -8.67 2.85
CA LYS A 108 -22.03 -8.21 1.62
C LYS A 108 -21.16 -7.12 0.99
N GLU A 109 -21.40 -6.84 -0.29
CA GLU A 109 -20.76 -5.70 -0.93
C GLU A 109 -21.27 -4.38 -0.33
N HIS A 110 -20.34 -3.45 -0.11
CA HIS A 110 -20.62 -2.11 0.38
C HIS A 110 -20.01 -1.09 -0.58
N GLY A 111 -20.71 0.02 -0.81
CA GLY A 111 -20.23 1.10 -1.66
C GLY A 111 -18.99 1.81 -1.09
N PRO A 112 -18.12 2.41 -1.93
CA PRO A 112 -16.91 3.08 -1.47
C PRO A 112 -17.15 4.21 -0.44
N ALA A 113 -18.26 4.95 -0.56
CA ALA A 113 -18.60 6.02 0.38
C ALA A 113 -18.81 5.47 1.81
N PHE A 114 -19.65 4.44 1.97
CA PHE A 114 -19.88 3.79 3.25
C PHE A 114 -18.59 3.20 3.86
N LEU A 115 -17.74 2.62 3.02
CA LEU A 115 -16.45 2.05 3.44
C LEU A 115 -15.46 3.13 3.89
N LEU A 116 -15.52 4.34 3.31
CA LEU A 116 -14.73 5.49 3.74
C LEU A 116 -15.24 6.08 5.05
N ASP A 117 -16.56 6.15 5.26
CA ASP A 117 -17.14 6.57 6.56
C ASP A 117 -16.70 5.63 7.70
N HIS A 118 -16.47 4.35 7.38
CA HIS A 118 -15.96 3.34 8.30
C HIS A 118 -14.49 2.98 8.04
N ARG A 119 -13.69 3.92 7.52
CA ARG A 119 -12.31 3.63 7.09
C ARG A 119 -11.48 2.93 8.16
N HIS A 120 -11.59 3.39 9.41
CA HIS A 120 -10.90 2.84 10.59
C HIS A 120 -11.19 1.35 10.85
N LEU A 121 -12.35 0.84 10.43
CA LEU A 121 -12.70 -0.59 10.46
C LEU A 121 -12.35 -1.28 9.14
N TRP A 122 -12.59 -0.61 8.01
CA TRP A 122 -12.35 -1.17 6.68
C TRP A 122 -10.88 -1.54 6.44
N LEU A 123 -9.95 -0.87 7.11
CA LEU A 123 -8.52 -1.22 7.14
C LEU A 123 -8.24 -2.69 7.48
N ARG A 124 -9.15 -3.33 8.23
CA ARG A 124 -9.04 -4.73 8.67
C ARG A 124 -9.38 -5.74 7.57
N SER A 125 -10.01 -5.30 6.49
CA SER A 125 -10.36 -6.16 5.36
C SER A 125 -9.12 -6.63 4.59
N ALA A 126 -9.17 -7.84 4.03
CA ALA A 126 -8.03 -8.47 3.37
C ALA A 126 -7.43 -7.60 2.25
N ARG A 127 -8.28 -6.96 1.43
CA ARG A 127 -7.83 -6.06 0.35
C ARG A 127 -7.10 -4.83 0.89
N GLN A 128 -7.61 -4.21 1.96
CA GLN A 128 -6.96 -3.03 2.55
C GLN A 128 -5.64 -3.38 3.23
N HIS A 129 -5.58 -4.54 3.88
CA HIS A 129 -4.36 -5.05 4.47
C HIS A 129 -3.27 -5.29 3.40
N ALA A 130 -3.63 -5.92 2.28
CA ALA A 130 -2.72 -6.12 1.16
C ALA A 130 -2.23 -4.79 0.56
N LEU A 131 -3.11 -3.81 0.36
CA LEU A 131 -2.73 -2.47 -0.12
C LEU A 131 -1.72 -1.78 0.81
N LEU A 132 -1.96 -1.81 2.12
CA LEU A 132 -1.07 -1.16 3.09
C LEU A 132 0.29 -1.86 3.17
N ARG A 133 0.34 -3.18 3.08
CA ARG A 133 1.60 -3.94 3.07
C ARG A 133 2.40 -3.69 1.79
N VAL A 134 1.75 -3.59 0.63
CA VAL A 134 2.40 -3.15 -0.62
C VAL A 134 2.90 -1.71 -0.48
N ARG A 135 2.11 -0.79 0.08
CA ARG A 135 2.55 0.60 0.32
C ARG A 135 3.77 0.65 1.26
N SER A 136 3.76 -0.13 2.33
CA SER A 136 4.89 -0.22 3.26
C SER A 136 6.15 -0.72 2.54
N GLU A 137 6.01 -1.71 1.67
CA GLU A 137 7.11 -2.19 0.82
C GLU A 137 7.63 -1.12 -0.14
N VAL A 138 6.74 -0.38 -0.81
CA VAL A 138 7.13 0.75 -1.68
C VAL A 138 7.96 1.76 -0.88
N ILE A 139 7.48 2.19 0.29
CA ILE A 139 8.20 3.14 1.16
C ILE A 139 9.59 2.62 1.52
N ARG A 140 9.67 1.33 1.92
CA ARG A 140 10.93 0.69 2.27
C ARG A 140 11.89 0.65 1.08
N ALA A 141 11.42 0.20 -0.08
CA ALA A 141 12.23 0.11 -1.29
C ALA A 141 12.70 1.48 -1.78
N CYS A 142 11.89 2.53 -1.62
CA CYS A 142 12.32 3.90 -1.93
C CYS A 142 13.53 4.31 -1.08
N ARG A 143 13.48 4.06 0.23
CA ARG A 143 14.58 4.37 1.15
C ARG A 143 15.80 3.49 0.88
N GLU A 144 15.61 2.18 0.72
CA GLU A 144 16.69 1.24 0.39
C GLU A 144 17.47 1.67 -0.85
N TYR A 145 16.79 2.09 -1.90
CA TYR A 145 17.43 2.59 -3.10
C TYR A 145 18.21 3.88 -2.81
N LEU A 146 17.56 4.91 -2.27
CA LEU A 146 18.17 6.24 -2.11
C LEU A 146 19.35 6.19 -1.12
N ASP A 147 19.18 5.53 0.03
CA ASP A 147 20.24 5.31 1.01
C ASP A 147 21.42 4.54 0.39
N GLY A 148 21.12 3.51 -0.40
CA GLY A 148 22.12 2.70 -1.11
C GLY A 148 22.88 3.44 -2.22
N HIS A 149 22.36 4.57 -2.72
CA HIS A 149 22.95 5.38 -3.79
C HIS A 149 23.54 6.70 -3.28
N GLY A 150 23.77 6.81 -1.97
CA GLY A 150 24.47 7.92 -1.34
C GLY A 150 23.64 9.18 -1.15
N PHE A 151 22.30 9.07 -1.18
CA PHE A 151 21.43 10.17 -0.81
C PHE A 151 21.32 10.28 0.71
N LEU A 152 21.28 11.50 1.22
CA LEU A 152 21.00 11.79 2.62
C LEU A 152 19.50 12.06 2.82
N ALA A 153 18.87 11.40 3.79
CA ALA A 153 17.51 11.76 4.20
C ALA A 153 17.49 13.20 4.77
N PHE A 154 16.65 14.06 4.19
CA PHE A 154 16.53 15.47 4.52
C PHE A 154 15.06 15.84 4.76
N ASP A 155 14.74 16.29 5.97
CA ASP A 155 13.38 16.66 6.34
C ASP A 155 13.12 18.13 6.01
N ALA A 156 12.41 18.38 4.90
CA ALA A 156 11.94 19.72 4.54
C ALA A 156 10.80 20.19 5.47
N PRO A 157 10.69 21.49 5.77
CA PRO A 157 9.62 22.02 6.62
C PRO A 157 8.25 21.92 5.94
N ILE A 158 7.23 21.59 6.73
CA ILE A 158 5.84 21.50 6.27
C ILE A 158 5.14 22.86 6.26
N LEU A 159 5.41 23.70 7.25
CA LEU A 159 4.93 25.09 7.29
C LEU A 159 5.93 25.97 6.55
N THR A 160 5.49 26.63 5.49
CA THR A 160 6.35 27.44 4.61
C THR A 160 5.68 28.76 4.25
N PRO A 161 6.43 29.87 4.10
CA PRO A 161 5.89 31.13 3.59
C PRO A 161 5.76 31.13 2.05
N ALA A 162 6.36 30.15 1.36
CA ALA A 162 6.49 30.13 -0.09
C ALA A 162 5.55 29.13 -0.78
N ALA A 163 5.11 29.48 -1.99
CA ALA A 163 4.46 28.57 -2.91
C ALA A 163 5.51 27.85 -3.77
N CYS A 164 5.39 26.54 -3.95
CA CYS A 164 6.32 25.78 -4.80
C CYS A 164 5.72 25.53 -6.19
N GLU A 165 4.44 25.18 -6.25
CA GLU A 165 3.75 24.66 -7.45
C GLU A 165 2.68 25.66 -7.94
N GLY A 166 2.89 26.95 -7.66
CA GLY A 166 1.93 28.02 -7.88
C GLY A 166 1.06 28.34 -6.68
N THR A 167 0.44 29.52 -6.72
CA THR A 167 -0.24 30.14 -5.56
C THR A 167 -1.72 29.75 -5.42
N THR A 168 -2.28 29.02 -6.38
CA THR A 168 -3.71 28.76 -6.50
C THR A 168 -4.21 27.59 -5.63
N THR A 169 -3.32 26.67 -5.25
CA THR A 169 -3.67 25.42 -4.54
C THR A 169 -3.00 25.32 -3.16
N LEU A 170 -2.82 26.43 -2.46
CA LEU A 170 -2.25 26.47 -1.11
C LEU A 170 -3.32 26.30 -0.02
N PHE A 171 -2.97 25.59 1.05
CA PHE A 171 -3.72 25.63 2.30
C PHE A 171 -3.12 26.67 3.26
N PRO A 172 -3.78 27.82 3.49
CA PRO A 172 -3.32 28.80 4.45
C PRO A 172 -3.54 28.30 5.88
N VAL A 173 -2.57 28.58 6.75
CA VAL A 173 -2.59 28.29 8.18
C VAL A 173 -2.25 29.57 8.92
N GLN A 174 -3.12 29.99 9.85
CA GLN A 174 -2.79 31.07 10.78
C GLN A 174 -1.61 30.64 11.65
N TYR A 175 -0.49 31.34 11.53
CA TYR A 175 0.75 31.03 12.22
C TYR A 175 1.16 32.22 13.09
N PHE A 176 0.66 32.22 14.34
CA PHE A 176 0.75 33.35 15.26
C PHE A 176 0.14 34.61 14.65
N ASP A 177 0.94 35.66 14.45
CA ASP A 177 0.52 36.93 13.84
C ASP A 177 0.71 36.95 12.31
N GLU A 178 1.18 35.85 11.72
CA GLU A 178 1.47 35.69 10.29
C GLU A 178 0.63 34.59 9.63
N THR A 179 0.70 34.50 8.30
CA THR A 179 0.14 33.37 7.54
C THR A 179 1.28 32.49 7.04
N ALA A 180 1.21 31.21 7.37
CA ALA A 180 2.02 30.18 6.72
C ALA A 180 1.15 29.33 5.79
N TYR A 181 1.77 28.49 4.98
CA TYR A 181 1.08 27.54 4.12
C TYR A 181 1.59 26.12 4.40
N LEU A 182 0.71 25.14 4.21
CA LEU A 182 1.15 23.74 4.14
C LEU A 182 1.88 23.52 2.81
N THR A 183 3.04 22.88 2.87
CA THR A 183 3.91 22.70 1.71
C THR A 183 3.26 21.87 0.59
N GLN A 184 3.42 22.32 -0.65
CA GLN A 184 3.05 21.55 -1.85
C GLN A 184 4.16 20.56 -2.26
N SER A 185 5.40 20.83 -1.86
CA SER A 185 6.61 20.08 -2.22
C SER A 185 7.79 20.53 -1.34
N GLY A 186 8.66 19.59 -0.96
CA GLY A 186 9.92 19.88 -0.26
C GLY A 186 11.02 20.47 -1.15
N GLN A 187 10.80 20.58 -2.47
CA GLN A 187 11.81 20.87 -3.49
C GLN A 187 12.68 22.10 -3.15
N LEU A 188 12.10 23.27 -2.88
CA LEU A 188 12.89 24.49 -2.64
C LEU A 188 13.89 24.36 -1.47
N TYR A 189 13.54 23.57 -0.45
CA TYR A 189 14.44 23.28 0.67
C TYR A 189 15.42 22.16 0.33
N ALA A 190 14.99 21.18 -0.47
CA ALA A 190 15.86 20.12 -0.97
C ALA A 190 16.97 20.68 -1.88
N GLU A 191 16.71 21.72 -2.68
CA GLU A 191 17.74 22.44 -3.46
C GLU A 191 18.85 22.99 -2.55
N ALA A 192 18.47 23.64 -1.45
CA ALA A 192 19.43 24.11 -0.43
C ALA A 192 20.17 22.93 0.24
N GLY A 193 19.46 21.83 0.52
CA GLY A 193 20.04 20.60 1.03
C GLY A 193 21.07 19.97 0.08
N ALA A 194 20.77 19.89 -1.21
CA ALA A 194 21.66 19.35 -2.23
C ALA A 194 22.93 20.21 -2.36
N MET A 195 22.82 21.54 -2.31
CA MET A 195 23.99 22.43 -2.28
C MET A 195 24.90 22.20 -1.06
N ALA A 196 24.35 21.74 0.07
CA ALA A 196 25.11 21.46 1.28
C ALA A 196 25.68 20.04 1.35
N PHE A 197 24.94 19.04 0.84
CA PHE A 197 25.23 17.61 1.06
C PHE A 197 25.43 16.81 -0.23
N GLY A 198 25.37 17.45 -1.39
CA GLY A 198 25.53 16.83 -2.70
C GLY A 198 24.27 16.09 -3.18
N LYS A 199 23.77 15.11 -2.42
CA LYS A 199 22.55 14.37 -2.75
C LYS A 199 21.66 14.25 -1.52
N VAL A 200 20.42 14.70 -1.63
CA VAL A 200 19.44 14.63 -0.54
C VAL A 200 18.12 14.07 -1.05
N TYR A 201 17.29 13.55 -0.15
CA TYR A 201 15.90 13.29 -0.48
C TYR A 201 14.96 13.65 0.67
N CYS A 202 13.84 14.26 0.34
CA CYS A 202 12.72 14.44 1.26
C CYS A 202 11.71 13.30 1.06
N PHE A 203 11.14 12.78 2.16
CA PHE A 203 10.06 11.80 2.10
C PHE A 203 9.02 12.10 3.16
N GLY A 204 8.05 12.95 2.80
CA GLY A 204 7.05 13.46 3.72
C GLY A 204 5.69 13.74 3.09
N PRO A 205 4.73 14.20 3.91
CA PRO A 205 3.43 14.62 3.43
C PRO A 205 3.51 15.95 2.70
N THR A 206 2.72 16.08 1.63
CA THR A 206 2.53 17.32 0.88
C THR A 206 1.04 17.57 0.66
N PHE A 207 0.70 18.84 0.44
CA PHE A 207 -0.67 19.33 0.49
C PHE A 207 -0.97 20.19 -0.73
N ARG A 208 -2.08 19.88 -1.41
CA ARG A 208 -2.58 20.68 -2.54
C ARG A 208 -4.07 20.93 -2.34
N ALA A 209 -4.47 22.18 -2.24
CA ALA A 209 -5.87 22.62 -2.12
C ALA A 209 -6.62 22.53 -3.47
N GLU A 210 -6.42 21.41 -4.17
CA GLU A 210 -7.06 21.11 -5.44
C GLU A 210 -8.56 20.91 -5.21
N LYS A 211 -9.39 21.63 -5.98
CA LYS A 211 -10.85 21.55 -5.85
C LYS A 211 -11.41 20.40 -6.70
N SER A 212 -10.66 19.96 -7.71
CA SER A 212 -11.08 18.91 -8.61
C SER A 212 -11.08 17.53 -7.93
N LYS A 213 -12.26 16.93 -7.81
CA LYS A 213 -12.44 15.56 -7.28
C LYS A 213 -12.26 14.54 -8.39
N THR A 214 -11.03 14.28 -8.80
CA THR A 214 -10.72 13.21 -9.76
C THR A 214 -10.31 11.93 -9.04
N ARG A 215 -10.14 10.83 -9.79
CA ARG A 215 -9.65 9.55 -9.28
C ARG A 215 -8.13 9.53 -9.02
N ARG A 216 -7.42 10.61 -9.36
CA ARG A 216 -5.95 10.73 -9.29
C ARG A 216 -5.46 11.73 -8.23
N HIS A 217 -6.33 12.57 -7.70
CA HIS A 217 -5.95 13.65 -6.79
C HIS A 217 -6.39 13.36 -5.34
N LEU A 218 -5.49 13.69 -4.41
CA LEU A 218 -5.75 13.81 -2.98
C LEU A 218 -5.29 15.21 -2.55
N THR A 219 -5.91 15.76 -1.52
CA THR A 219 -5.48 17.05 -0.95
C THR A 219 -4.28 16.92 -0.01
N GLU A 220 -4.07 15.71 0.52
CA GLU A 220 -2.90 15.30 1.30
C GLU A 220 -2.38 13.99 0.71
N PHE A 221 -1.10 13.95 0.38
CA PHE A 221 -0.42 12.78 -0.17
C PHE A 221 1.05 12.76 0.27
N TRP A 222 1.78 11.71 -0.09
CA TRP A 222 3.18 11.55 0.29
C TRP A 222 4.05 11.61 -0.95
N MET A 223 5.11 12.41 -0.89
CA MET A 223 6.09 12.53 -1.96
C MET A 223 7.44 11.99 -1.52
N VAL A 224 8.18 11.40 -2.46
CA VAL A 224 9.62 11.14 -2.35
C VAL A 224 10.28 12.07 -3.34
N GLU A 225 11.16 12.93 -2.86
CA GLU A 225 11.68 14.09 -3.60
C GLU A 225 13.20 14.06 -3.49
N PRO A 226 13.90 13.28 -4.34
CA PRO A 226 15.35 13.32 -4.42
C PRO A 226 15.83 14.57 -5.16
N GLU A 227 16.93 15.15 -4.69
CA GLU A 227 17.58 16.33 -5.27
C GLU A 227 19.10 16.10 -5.33
N MET A 228 19.74 16.46 -6.44
CA MET A 228 21.15 16.15 -6.72
C MET A 228 21.92 17.37 -7.24
N ALA A 229 22.94 17.81 -6.52
CA ALA A 229 23.86 18.83 -6.99
C ALA A 229 24.68 18.32 -8.18
N PHE A 230 24.93 19.21 -9.14
CA PHE A 230 25.67 18.94 -10.39
C PHE A 230 25.03 17.92 -11.35
N ALA A 231 23.77 17.50 -11.12
CA ALA A 231 23.03 16.66 -12.05
C ALA A 231 22.30 17.51 -13.12
N GLY A 232 22.26 17.02 -14.35
CA GLY A 232 21.39 17.54 -15.40
C GLY A 232 20.15 16.67 -15.59
N LEU A 233 19.37 16.99 -16.62
CA LEU A 233 18.13 16.26 -16.94
C LEU A 233 18.38 14.79 -17.32
N GLU A 234 19.51 14.47 -17.94
CA GLU A 234 19.83 13.08 -18.29
C GLU A 234 20.11 12.23 -17.05
N GLU A 235 20.89 12.76 -16.10
CA GLU A 235 21.14 12.07 -14.83
C GLU A 235 19.87 11.94 -13.96
N ASP A 236 18.96 12.92 -14.04
CA ASP A 236 17.66 12.86 -13.37
C ASP A 236 16.75 11.78 -13.98
N MET A 237 16.69 11.70 -15.31
CA MET A 237 15.98 10.62 -16.01
C MET A 237 16.58 9.24 -15.70
N ASP A 238 17.91 9.12 -15.67
CA ASP A 238 18.58 7.88 -15.27
C ASP A 238 18.21 7.50 -13.82
N LEU A 239 18.23 8.46 -12.89
CA LEU A 239 17.81 8.22 -11.51
C LEU A 239 16.36 7.72 -11.42
N ALA A 240 15.43 8.41 -12.10
CA ALA A 240 14.01 8.09 -12.05
C ALA A 240 13.72 6.69 -12.62
N GLU A 241 14.38 6.31 -13.71
CA GLU A 241 14.28 4.98 -14.32
C GLU A 241 14.78 3.89 -13.35
N ASP A 242 16.00 4.06 -12.84
CA ASP A 242 16.64 3.12 -11.92
C ASP A 242 15.83 2.94 -10.63
N PHE A 243 15.35 4.05 -10.09
CA PHE A 243 14.54 4.09 -8.88
C PHE A 243 13.23 3.31 -9.04
N LEU A 244 12.49 3.55 -10.13
CA LEU A 244 11.23 2.85 -10.40
C LEU A 244 11.44 1.36 -10.66
N VAL A 245 12.50 0.98 -11.39
CA VAL A 245 12.86 -0.44 -11.59
C VAL A 245 13.13 -1.12 -10.26
N HIS A 246 13.89 -0.49 -9.36
CA HIS A 246 14.16 -1.03 -8.03
C HIS A 246 12.89 -1.20 -7.20
N VAL A 247 12.08 -0.15 -7.08
CA VAL A 247 10.87 -0.14 -6.26
C VAL A 247 9.85 -1.18 -6.74
N VAL A 248 9.59 -1.24 -8.04
CA VAL A 248 8.67 -2.22 -8.62
C VAL A 248 9.23 -3.64 -8.49
N GLY A 249 10.53 -3.82 -8.71
CA GLY A 249 11.22 -5.10 -8.52
C GLY A 249 11.06 -5.63 -7.09
N ALA A 250 11.34 -4.80 -6.08
CA ALA A 250 11.22 -5.16 -4.67
C ALA A 250 9.78 -5.59 -4.29
N VAL A 251 8.76 -4.85 -4.77
CA VAL A 251 7.35 -5.20 -4.55
C VAL A 251 7.00 -6.54 -5.21
N ARG A 252 7.44 -6.77 -6.45
CA ARG A 252 7.18 -8.03 -7.17
C ARG A 252 7.84 -9.22 -6.50
N GLU A 253 9.06 -9.05 -5.99
CA GLU A 253 9.79 -10.11 -5.32
C GLU A 253 9.16 -10.43 -3.96
N ARG A 254 8.87 -9.41 -3.15
CA ARG A 254 8.62 -9.56 -1.71
C ARG A 254 7.14 -9.49 -1.30
N ARG A 255 6.24 -9.08 -2.21
CA ARG A 255 4.79 -8.90 -1.93
C ARG A 255 3.88 -9.66 -2.89
N GLN A 256 4.34 -10.78 -3.44
CA GLN A 256 3.49 -11.61 -4.30
C GLN A 256 2.18 -12.07 -3.64
N PRO A 257 2.14 -12.49 -2.34
CA PRO A 257 0.89 -12.86 -1.70
C PRO A 257 -0.13 -11.71 -1.71
N GLU A 258 0.33 -10.48 -1.42
CA GLU A 258 -0.51 -9.29 -1.44
C GLU A 258 -0.95 -8.94 -2.85
N LEU A 259 -0.06 -8.97 -3.85
CA LEU A 259 -0.42 -8.70 -5.25
C LEU A 259 -1.48 -9.69 -5.78
N ARG A 260 -1.37 -10.98 -5.41
CA ARG A 260 -2.39 -12.00 -5.70
C ARG A 260 -3.71 -11.69 -5.00
N ALA A 261 -3.67 -11.33 -3.71
CA ALA A 261 -4.88 -10.94 -2.96
C ALA A 261 -5.57 -9.68 -3.54
N LEU A 262 -4.81 -8.81 -4.20
CA LEU A 262 -5.35 -7.64 -4.91
C LEU A 262 -5.92 -7.97 -6.28
N GLY A 263 -5.75 -9.19 -6.78
CA GLY A 263 -6.12 -9.61 -8.14
C GLY A 263 -5.31 -8.88 -9.21
N ARG A 264 -4.05 -8.52 -8.92
CA ARG A 264 -3.25 -7.69 -9.81
C ARG A 264 -2.64 -8.52 -10.94
N ASP A 265 -2.78 -8.05 -12.18
CA ASP A 265 -2.00 -8.54 -13.31
C ASP A 265 -0.52 -8.14 -13.13
N LEU A 266 0.35 -9.14 -13.08
CA LEU A 266 1.78 -8.99 -12.86
C LEU A 266 2.55 -8.76 -14.17
N ALA A 267 1.97 -9.01 -15.34
CA ALA A 267 2.67 -8.88 -16.61
C ALA A 267 3.15 -7.44 -16.89
N PRO A 268 2.36 -6.37 -16.66
CA PRO A 268 2.85 -5.01 -16.79
C PRO A 268 3.95 -4.66 -15.79
N LEU A 269 3.84 -5.15 -14.55
CA LEU A 269 4.87 -4.93 -13.53
C LEU A 269 6.18 -5.63 -13.92
N ALA A 270 6.10 -6.76 -14.61
CA ALA A 270 7.25 -7.50 -15.10
C ALA A 270 8.02 -6.80 -16.22
N ARG A 271 7.38 -5.87 -16.93
CA ARG A 271 8.01 -5.09 -18.01
C ARG A 271 8.63 -3.79 -17.52
N VAL A 272 8.54 -3.47 -16.22
CA VAL A 272 9.24 -2.35 -15.61
C VAL A 272 10.72 -2.71 -15.49
N GLU A 273 11.38 -2.67 -16.64
CA GLU A 273 12.78 -2.98 -16.85
C GLU A 273 13.36 -1.95 -17.83
N LYS A 274 14.66 -1.67 -17.66
CA LYS A 274 15.39 -0.72 -18.50
C LYS A 274 15.60 -1.24 -19.93
N PRO A 275 15.81 -0.35 -20.91
CA PRO A 275 15.62 1.10 -20.82
C PRO A 275 14.13 1.47 -20.88
N PHE A 276 13.73 2.55 -20.20
CA PHE A 276 12.41 3.15 -20.42
C PHE A 276 12.41 3.96 -21.71
N PRO A 277 11.30 3.95 -22.47
CA PRO A 277 11.12 4.88 -23.57
C PRO A 277 11.25 6.33 -23.08
N ARG A 278 12.12 7.11 -23.73
CA ARG A 278 12.25 8.56 -23.57
C ARG A 278 11.79 9.19 -24.86
N ILE A 279 10.77 10.04 -24.80
CA ILE A 279 10.23 10.76 -25.95
C ILE A 279 10.23 12.25 -25.67
N THR A 280 10.45 13.03 -26.72
CA THR A 280 10.29 14.48 -26.68
C THR A 280 8.79 14.84 -26.59
N TYR A 281 8.50 16.05 -26.09
CA TYR A 281 7.16 16.61 -26.11
C TYR A 281 6.59 16.68 -27.53
N ALA A 282 7.43 17.00 -28.53
CA ALA A 282 7.06 16.99 -29.95
C ALA A 282 6.56 15.61 -30.41
N GLU A 283 7.29 14.54 -30.07
CA GLU A 283 6.89 13.16 -30.39
C GLU A 283 5.60 12.76 -29.65
N ALA A 284 5.44 13.18 -28.40
CA ALA A 284 4.21 12.96 -27.64
C ALA A 284 3.00 13.61 -28.33
N LEU A 285 3.11 14.86 -28.81
CA LEU A 285 2.06 15.55 -29.56
C LEU A 285 1.72 14.81 -30.87
N ASP A 286 2.72 14.30 -31.58
CA ASP A 286 2.50 13.56 -32.82
C ASP A 286 1.79 12.21 -32.59
N ILE A 287 2.13 11.51 -31.50
CA ILE A 287 1.41 10.30 -31.07
C ILE A 287 -0.04 10.65 -30.72
N LEU A 288 -0.26 11.66 -29.89
CA LEU A 288 -1.59 12.09 -29.45
C LEU A 288 -2.47 12.53 -30.63
N ARG A 289 -1.91 13.26 -31.59
CA ARG A 289 -2.62 13.64 -32.82
C ARG A 289 -3.12 12.42 -33.58
N LYS A 290 -2.30 11.37 -33.73
CA LYS A 290 -2.69 10.11 -34.39
C LYS A 290 -3.77 9.36 -33.61
N LYS A 291 -3.82 9.52 -32.28
CA LYS A 291 -4.84 8.93 -31.40
C LYS A 291 -6.12 9.76 -31.27
N GLY A 292 -6.23 10.87 -32.00
CA GLY A 292 -7.43 11.73 -32.00
C GLY A 292 -7.44 12.79 -30.90
N PHE A 293 -6.28 13.08 -30.29
CA PHE A 293 -6.08 14.15 -29.31
C PHE A 293 -5.20 15.26 -29.90
N PRO A 294 -5.70 16.07 -30.85
CA PRO A 294 -4.91 17.16 -31.43
C PRO A 294 -4.69 18.26 -30.38
N LEU A 295 -3.45 18.41 -29.94
CA LEU A 295 -3.01 19.48 -29.05
C LEU A 295 -2.12 20.47 -29.82
N GLU A 296 -2.21 21.74 -29.44
CA GLU A 296 -1.30 22.78 -29.90
C GLU A 296 0.02 22.73 -29.11
N TRP A 297 1.10 23.23 -29.74
CA TRP A 297 2.38 23.34 -29.06
C TRP A 297 2.27 24.25 -27.83
N GLY A 298 2.72 23.76 -26.67
CA GLY A 298 2.67 24.47 -25.39
C GLY A 298 1.42 24.17 -24.56
N ALA A 299 0.51 23.31 -25.03
CA ALA A 299 -0.58 22.81 -24.23
C ALA A 299 -0.11 21.74 -23.23
N ASP A 300 -0.65 21.76 -22.02
CA ASP A 300 -0.46 20.70 -21.03
C ASP A 300 -1.12 19.39 -21.48
N LEU A 301 -0.53 18.27 -21.08
CA LEU A 301 -1.11 16.94 -21.29
C LEU A 301 -2.13 16.66 -20.17
N GLY A 302 -3.42 16.63 -20.52
CA GLY A 302 -4.48 16.28 -19.59
C GLY A 302 -4.52 14.78 -19.28
N GLY A 303 -5.40 14.40 -18.35
CA GLY A 303 -5.48 13.01 -17.88
C GLY A 303 -5.91 12.00 -18.96
N ASP A 304 -6.71 12.41 -19.93
CA ASP A 304 -7.14 11.56 -21.05
C ASP A 304 -6.00 11.41 -22.07
N GLU A 305 -5.27 12.48 -22.35
CA GLU A 305 -4.09 12.48 -23.20
C GLU A 305 -2.98 11.62 -22.61
N GLU A 306 -2.65 11.78 -21.32
CA GLU A 306 -1.70 10.91 -20.63
C GLU A 306 -2.10 9.43 -20.70
N THR A 307 -3.40 9.13 -20.60
CA THR A 307 -3.91 7.75 -20.69
C THR A 307 -3.70 7.19 -22.10
N ALA A 308 -4.05 7.98 -23.12
CA ALA A 308 -3.84 7.61 -24.51
C ALA A 308 -2.35 7.42 -24.82
N LEU A 309 -1.48 8.30 -24.35
CA LEU A 309 -0.04 8.23 -24.55
C LEU A 309 0.55 6.99 -23.85
N SER A 310 0.21 6.77 -22.58
CA SER A 310 0.70 5.63 -21.79
C SER A 310 0.34 4.28 -22.41
N GLN A 311 -0.78 4.17 -23.14
CA GLN A 311 -1.19 2.91 -23.79
C GLN A 311 -0.32 2.51 -24.99
N GLU A 312 0.50 3.41 -25.53
CA GLU A 312 1.44 3.10 -26.62
C GLU A 312 2.71 2.39 -26.12
N PHE A 313 2.92 2.38 -24.80
CA PHE A 313 4.11 1.83 -24.19
C PHE A 313 3.74 0.66 -23.27
N ASP A 314 4.61 -0.36 -23.26
CA ASP A 314 4.40 -1.56 -22.46
C ASP A 314 4.91 -1.43 -21.00
N ARG A 315 5.59 -0.32 -20.71
CA ARG A 315 6.26 0.07 -19.47
C ARG A 315 6.22 1.61 -19.28
N PRO A 316 6.66 2.16 -18.14
CA PRO A 316 6.71 3.62 -17.94
C PRO A 316 7.49 4.33 -19.04
N VAL A 317 7.01 5.50 -19.45
CA VAL A 317 7.60 6.37 -20.48
C VAL A 317 7.94 7.73 -19.87
N MET A 318 9.06 8.31 -20.26
CA MET A 318 9.45 9.68 -19.91
C MET A 318 9.13 10.59 -21.08
N VAL A 319 8.45 11.70 -20.79
CA VAL A 319 8.23 12.79 -21.74
C VAL A 319 9.15 13.94 -21.32
N HIS A 320 10.04 14.36 -22.21
CA HIS A 320 11.00 15.44 -21.95
C HIS A 320 10.95 16.53 -23.03
N ARG A 321 11.80 17.56 -22.90
CA ARG A 321 11.90 18.68 -23.85
C ARG A 321 12.12 18.23 -25.30
#